data_AF-A0A4Y8VP86-F1
#
_entry.id   AF-A0A4Y8VP86-F1
#
_cell.length_a   1.000
_cell.length_b   1.000
_cell.length_c   1.000
_cell.angle_alpha   90.00
_cell.angle_beta   90.00
_cell.angle_gamma   90.00
#
_symmetry.space_group_name_H-M   'P 1'
#
loop_
_entity.id
_entity.type
_entity.pdbx_description
1 polymer ?
#
loop_
_entity_poly.entity_id
_entity_poly.type
_entity_poly.pdbx_seq_one_letter_code
_entity_poly.pdbx_strand_id
1 'polypeptide(L)'
;MLLSHQLQSLASDAASLSAGTAIRCATANHRWEDAVSDERASEYSVYVGDVTTHTDWKAEHKSYLGSFVHVPLDLPRSAETFMAVNSRAHLSEQLDNTYLLRLESLGFLFDNPLISGISTNFWQRFFNSQKDLRKDTLSDSDEALRIEFMAQWNTQRTQARPLFATFLNDFGGDLAGLIKDDWPHLLRDRLGLTHWPSSSNQALPVALMCYTLDDVRQARSMATKKGAVASFTRPTVLDAEMSAAFIPAPLQPGGESYGYTLDLANHSAVPETFTPELLTFPIEYQPRHIKALGFISSEHALLEDEAIFDARNRHVQGLQKLSGCDRFGEVLA
;
A
#
# COMPACT_ATOMS: atom_id res chain seq x y z
N MET A 1 5.89 3.70 -19.30
CA MET A 1 4.45 3.52 -19.64
C MET A 1 4.08 4.28 -20.92
N LEU A 2 3.28 3.69 -21.82
CA LEU A 2 2.81 4.34 -23.05
C LEU A 2 1.57 5.22 -22.80
N LEU A 3 1.80 6.47 -22.38
CA LEU A 3 0.74 7.47 -22.18
C LEU A 3 0.30 8.12 -23.51
N SER A 4 -0.91 8.73 -23.55
CA SER A 4 -1.30 9.62 -24.65
C SER A 4 -0.36 10.83 -24.77
N HIS A 5 -0.31 11.48 -25.94
CA HIS A 5 0.58 12.63 -26.17
C HIS A 5 0.34 13.78 -25.17
N GLN A 6 -0.92 14.05 -24.82
CA GLN A 6 -1.33 15.04 -23.84
C GLN A 6 -0.76 14.71 -22.45
N LEU A 7 -0.91 13.45 -22.02
CA LEU A 7 -0.40 12.99 -20.73
C LEU A 7 1.13 12.94 -20.71
N GLN A 8 1.79 12.59 -21.83
CA GLN A 8 3.25 12.68 -21.96
C GLN A 8 3.75 14.12 -21.80
N SER A 9 3.05 15.08 -22.39
CA SER A 9 3.38 16.51 -22.25
C SER A 9 3.26 16.98 -20.80
N LEU A 10 2.15 16.66 -20.13
CA LEU A 10 1.95 16.95 -18.70
C LEU A 10 2.96 16.23 -17.82
N ALA A 11 3.30 14.99 -18.18
CA ALA A 11 4.29 14.21 -17.48
C ALA A 11 5.72 14.67 -17.77
N SER A 12 5.98 15.64 -18.65
CA SER A 12 7.36 16.12 -18.86
C SER A 12 7.89 16.87 -17.64
N ASP A 13 9.21 16.79 -17.40
CA ASP A 13 9.83 17.49 -16.28
C ASP A 13 9.58 19.00 -16.36
N ALA A 14 9.73 19.59 -17.55
CA ALA A 14 9.51 21.00 -17.81
C ALA A 14 8.07 21.47 -17.46
N ALA A 15 7.04 20.71 -17.84
CA ALA A 15 5.66 21.08 -17.53
C ALA A 15 5.35 20.92 -16.03
N SER A 16 5.88 19.86 -15.42
CA SER A 16 5.60 19.54 -14.02
C SER A 16 6.37 20.41 -13.02
N LEU A 17 7.54 20.95 -13.39
CA LEU A 17 8.34 21.85 -12.56
C LEU A 17 7.55 23.09 -12.11
N SER A 18 6.80 23.71 -13.04
CA SER A 18 5.97 24.88 -12.72
C SER A 18 4.75 24.57 -11.84
N ALA A 19 4.37 23.29 -11.74
CA ALA A 19 3.23 22.85 -10.93
C ALA A 19 3.62 22.53 -9.47
N GLY A 20 4.92 22.53 -9.16
CA GLY A 20 5.46 22.29 -7.82
C GLY A 20 6.04 20.89 -7.61
N THR A 21 6.87 20.76 -6.59
CA THR A 21 7.70 19.57 -6.30
C THR A 21 6.89 18.28 -6.18
N ALA A 22 5.76 18.31 -5.48
CA ALA A 22 4.91 17.12 -5.32
C ALA A 22 4.35 16.61 -6.66
N ILE A 23 3.90 17.51 -7.53
CA ILE A 23 3.38 17.16 -8.87
C ILE A 23 4.51 16.66 -9.77
N ARG A 24 5.66 17.33 -9.74
CA ARG A 24 6.87 16.90 -10.46
C ARG A 24 7.26 15.46 -10.10
N CYS A 25 7.28 15.12 -8.81
CA CYS A 25 7.58 13.77 -8.35
C CYS A 25 6.54 12.75 -8.80
N ALA A 26 5.25 13.03 -8.59
CA ALA A 26 4.17 12.10 -8.89
C ALA A 26 4.04 11.81 -10.40
N THR A 27 4.28 12.82 -11.24
CA THR A 27 4.24 12.65 -12.71
C THR A 27 5.48 11.94 -13.25
N ALA A 28 6.65 12.14 -12.63
CA ALA A 28 7.85 11.38 -12.97
C ALA A 28 7.67 9.88 -12.80
N ASN A 29 6.91 9.46 -11.78
CA ASN A 29 6.58 8.04 -11.58
C ASN A 29 5.86 7.42 -12.79
N HIS A 30 4.97 8.18 -13.45
CA HIS A 30 4.27 7.69 -14.64
C HIS A 30 5.22 7.52 -15.84
N ARG A 31 6.26 8.35 -15.94
CA ARG A 31 7.29 8.21 -16.96
C ARG A 31 8.08 6.91 -16.78
N TRP A 32 8.41 6.57 -15.54
CA TRP A 32 9.32 5.47 -15.18
C TRP A 32 8.62 4.13 -14.93
N GLU A 33 7.29 4.11 -14.96
CA GLU A 33 6.53 2.89 -14.72
C GLU A 33 6.59 1.95 -15.94
N ASP A 34 7.30 0.84 -15.79
CA ASP A 34 7.44 -0.19 -16.81
C ASP A 34 6.58 -1.43 -16.54
N ALA A 35 6.00 -1.56 -15.35
CA ALA A 35 5.15 -2.70 -14.99
C ALA A 35 3.71 -2.56 -15.48
N VAL A 36 3.31 -1.39 -15.98
CA VAL A 36 2.03 -1.19 -16.66
C VAL A 36 2.13 -1.64 -18.11
N SER A 37 1.24 -2.55 -18.53
CA SER A 37 1.16 -3.01 -19.92
C SER A 37 0.70 -1.91 -20.87
N ASP A 38 1.08 -2.02 -22.15
CA ASP A 38 0.64 -1.05 -23.16
C ASP A 38 -0.89 -1.05 -23.33
N GLU A 39 -1.52 -2.21 -23.15
CA GLU A 39 -2.98 -2.36 -23.12
C GLU A 39 -3.60 -1.56 -21.97
N ARG A 40 -3.15 -1.80 -20.71
CA ARG A 40 -3.64 -1.06 -19.54
C ARG A 40 -3.38 0.44 -19.66
N ALA A 41 -2.22 0.82 -20.20
CA ALA A 41 -1.85 2.22 -20.41
C ALA A 41 -2.74 2.91 -21.46
N SER A 42 -3.08 2.20 -22.53
CA SER A 42 -3.99 2.68 -23.56
C SER A 42 -5.41 2.84 -23.00
N GLU A 43 -5.93 1.85 -22.27
CA GLU A 43 -7.25 1.94 -21.63
C GLU A 43 -7.32 3.10 -20.61
N TYR A 44 -6.28 3.25 -19.80
CA TYR A 44 -6.13 4.37 -18.88
C TYR A 44 -6.14 5.72 -19.62
N SER A 45 -5.38 5.83 -20.71
CA SER A 45 -5.31 7.06 -21.50
C SER A 45 -6.66 7.41 -22.14
N VAL A 46 -7.40 6.41 -22.62
CA VAL A 46 -8.76 6.59 -23.14
C VAL A 46 -9.72 7.04 -22.05
N TYR A 47 -9.63 6.46 -20.86
CA TYR A 47 -10.48 6.83 -19.73
C TYR A 47 -10.25 8.27 -19.27
N VAL A 48 -8.98 8.66 -19.09
CA VAL A 48 -8.63 10.02 -18.65
C VAL A 48 -9.01 11.06 -19.70
N GLY A 49 -8.90 10.71 -20.99
CA GLY A 49 -9.28 11.59 -22.09
C GLY A 49 -8.38 12.82 -22.23
N ASP A 50 -8.95 13.89 -22.80
CA ASP A 50 -8.23 15.12 -23.15
C ASP A 50 -8.15 16.09 -21.95
N VAL A 51 -7.24 15.80 -21.02
CA VAL A 51 -6.89 16.72 -19.92
C VAL A 51 -5.74 17.66 -20.33
N THR A 52 -5.79 18.91 -19.86
CA THR A 52 -4.77 19.94 -20.19
C THR A 52 -4.01 20.48 -18.98
N THR A 53 -4.41 20.09 -17.76
CA THR A 53 -3.77 20.50 -16.51
C THR A 53 -3.47 19.31 -15.62
N HIS A 54 -2.46 19.43 -14.73
CA HIS A 54 -2.15 18.40 -13.73
C HIS A 54 -3.28 18.18 -12.73
N THR A 55 -4.04 19.23 -12.42
CA THR A 55 -5.21 19.15 -11.52
C THR A 55 -6.30 18.29 -12.13
N ASP A 56 -6.65 18.51 -13.40
CA ASP A 56 -7.65 17.71 -14.10
C ASP A 56 -7.17 16.26 -14.24
N TRP A 57 -5.90 16.06 -14.60
CA TRP A 57 -5.32 14.71 -14.66
C TRP A 57 -5.42 13.98 -13.32
N LYS A 58 -5.10 14.65 -12.20
CA LYS A 58 -5.23 14.07 -10.86
C LYS A 58 -6.70 13.73 -10.52
N ALA A 59 -7.64 14.57 -10.92
CA ALA A 59 -9.07 14.33 -10.70
C ALA A 59 -9.57 13.11 -11.49
N GLU A 60 -9.24 13.02 -12.78
CA GLU A 60 -9.61 11.89 -13.64
C GLU A 60 -8.93 10.59 -13.20
N HIS A 61 -7.66 10.66 -12.79
CA HIS A 61 -6.96 9.54 -12.21
C HIS A 61 -7.67 9.02 -10.94
N LYS A 62 -8.13 9.91 -10.05
CA LYS A 62 -8.92 9.52 -8.88
C LYS A 62 -10.23 8.83 -9.26
N SER A 63 -10.90 9.32 -10.32
CA SER A 63 -12.11 8.69 -10.86
C SER A 63 -11.83 7.29 -11.43
N TYR A 64 -10.70 7.12 -12.13
CA TYR A 64 -10.22 5.83 -12.64
C TYR A 64 -10.04 4.83 -11.50
N LEU A 65 -9.33 5.22 -10.42
CA LEU A 65 -9.15 4.35 -9.26
C LEU A 65 -10.49 3.93 -8.65
N GLY A 66 -11.46 4.84 -8.53
CA GLY A 66 -12.81 4.53 -8.06
C GLY A 66 -13.54 3.48 -8.90
N SER A 67 -13.31 3.52 -10.22
CA SER A 67 -14.01 2.67 -11.19
C SER A 67 -13.36 1.30 -11.38
N PHE A 68 -12.03 1.22 -11.33
CA PHE A 68 -11.27 0.03 -11.74
C PHE A 68 -10.45 -0.64 -10.64
N VAL A 69 -10.14 0.08 -9.56
CA VAL A 69 -9.25 -0.41 -8.48
C VAL A 69 -10.01 -0.55 -7.17
N HIS A 70 -10.75 0.48 -6.76
CA HIS A 70 -11.56 0.50 -5.54
C HIS A 70 -12.97 -0.06 -5.77
N VAL A 71 -13.04 -1.21 -6.45
CA VAL A 71 -14.30 -1.82 -6.89
C VAL A 71 -15.13 -2.21 -5.66
N PRO A 72 -16.42 -1.82 -5.59
CA PRO A 72 -17.34 -2.30 -4.56
C PRO A 72 -17.32 -3.83 -4.37
N LEU A 73 -17.49 -4.29 -3.13
CA LEU A 73 -17.47 -5.73 -2.81
C LEU A 73 -18.57 -6.51 -3.52
N ASP A 74 -19.76 -5.92 -3.66
CA ASP A 74 -20.95 -6.51 -4.27
C ASP A 74 -20.90 -6.60 -5.80
N LEU A 75 -20.00 -5.85 -6.45
CA LEU A 75 -19.80 -5.97 -7.89
C LEU A 75 -19.06 -7.28 -8.24
N PRO A 76 -19.53 -8.01 -9.28
CA PRO A 76 -19.00 -9.32 -9.66
C PRO A 76 -17.65 -9.24 -10.41
N ARG A 77 -16.95 -8.11 -10.37
CA ARG A 77 -15.66 -7.87 -11.03
C ARG A 77 -14.58 -7.67 -9.96
N SER A 78 -13.38 -8.18 -10.22
CA SER A 78 -12.18 -7.89 -9.42
C SER A 78 -11.55 -6.54 -9.82
N ALA A 79 -10.71 -5.99 -8.93
CA ALA A 79 -9.88 -4.84 -9.25
C ALA A 79 -8.91 -5.17 -10.39
N GLU A 80 -8.67 -4.23 -11.31
CA GLU A 80 -7.75 -4.40 -12.46
C GLU A 80 -6.35 -4.81 -12.03
N THR A 81 -5.93 -4.37 -10.85
CA THR A 81 -4.71 -4.76 -10.13
C THR A 81 -4.46 -6.28 -10.12
N PHE A 82 -5.52 -7.10 -10.10
CA PHE A 82 -5.43 -8.57 -10.08
C PHE A 82 -5.90 -9.24 -11.37
N MET A 83 -6.28 -8.46 -12.39
CA MET A 83 -6.79 -8.96 -13.67
C MET A 83 -5.67 -9.11 -14.70
N ALA A 84 -5.90 -9.91 -15.75
CA ALA A 84 -4.89 -10.23 -16.76
C ALA A 84 -4.26 -8.98 -17.45
N VAL A 85 -5.01 -7.88 -17.54
CA VAL A 85 -4.54 -6.60 -18.07
C VAL A 85 -3.33 -6.05 -17.29
N ASN A 86 -3.18 -6.42 -16.01
CA ASN A 86 -2.06 -6.07 -15.13
C ASN A 86 -0.97 -7.15 -15.05
N SER A 87 -0.94 -8.12 -15.97
CA SER A 87 -0.03 -9.28 -15.94
C SER A 87 1.45 -8.95 -15.79
N ARG A 88 1.91 -7.79 -16.29
CA ARG A 88 3.31 -7.35 -16.14
C ARG A 88 3.71 -6.98 -14.71
N ALA A 89 2.75 -6.66 -13.85
CA ALA A 89 2.97 -6.35 -12.44
C ALA A 89 2.66 -7.54 -11.52
N HIS A 90 2.02 -8.60 -12.04
CA HIS A 90 1.72 -9.78 -11.24
C HIS A 90 3.00 -10.46 -10.77
N LEU A 91 3.03 -10.82 -9.49
CA LEU A 91 4.12 -11.58 -8.90
C LEU A 91 3.86 -13.08 -9.07
N SER A 92 4.91 -13.88 -8.88
CA SER A 92 4.80 -15.34 -8.97
C SER A 92 3.75 -15.89 -8.00
N GLU A 93 2.82 -16.71 -8.50
CA GLU A 93 1.89 -17.46 -7.63
C GLU A 93 2.63 -18.53 -6.80
N GLN A 94 3.89 -18.83 -7.12
CA GLN A 94 4.71 -19.83 -6.43
C GLN A 94 5.59 -19.27 -5.31
N LEU A 95 5.45 -17.99 -4.94
CA LEU A 95 6.18 -17.41 -3.81
C LEU A 95 6.07 -18.30 -2.56
N ASP A 96 7.21 -18.63 -1.94
CA ASP A 96 7.24 -19.50 -0.77
C ASP A 96 6.33 -18.97 0.33
N ASN A 97 5.66 -19.86 1.06
CA ASN A 97 4.67 -19.51 2.07
C ASN A 97 5.31 -18.66 3.20
N THR A 98 5.24 -17.35 3.02
CA THR A 98 5.86 -16.34 3.86
C THR A 98 4.78 -15.59 4.62
N TYR A 99 5.11 -15.16 5.83
CA TYR A 99 4.26 -14.28 6.62
C TYR A 99 4.33 -12.86 6.08
N LEU A 100 3.16 -12.33 5.74
CA LEU A 100 2.96 -10.94 5.38
C LEU A 100 2.67 -10.12 6.63
N LEU A 101 3.17 -8.90 6.65
CA LEU A 101 2.81 -7.86 7.60
C LEU A 101 2.03 -6.76 6.91
N ARG A 102 1.07 -6.20 7.63
CA ARG A 102 0.33 -5.03 7.20
C ARG A 102 0.02 -4.16 8.41
N LEU A 103 0.14 -2.86 8.22
CA LEU A 103 -0.27 -1.85 9.19
C LEU A 103 -1.65 -1.33 8.79
N GLU A 104 -2.63 -1.48 9.68
CA GLU A 104 -3.99 -0.99 9.45
C GLU A 104 -4.31 0.17 10.37
N SER A 105 -4.90 1.23 9.81
CA SER A 105 -5.50 2.30 10.61
C SER A 105 -6.88 1.87 11.08
N LEU A 106 -7.12 2.03 12.39
CA LEU A 106 -8.42 1.78 12.99
C LEU A 106 -9.20 3.07 13.25
N GLY A 107 -8.63 4.25 12.94
CA GLY A 107 -9.22 5.55 13.30
C GLY A 107 -10.68 5.68 12.86
N PHE A 108 -10.96 5.32 11.62
CA PHE A 108 -12.32 5.38 11.05
C PHE A 108 -13.34 4.49 11.78
N LEU A 109 -12.90 3.43 12.47
CA LEU A 109 -13.79 2.55 13.25
C LEU A 109 -14.27 3.25 14.54
N PHE A 110 -13.42 4.11 15.12
CA PHE A 110 -13.78 4.91 16.29
C PHE A 110 -14.63 6.12 15.91
N ASP A 111 -14.41 6.68 14.72
CA ASP A 111 -15.18 7.82 14.23
C ASP A 111 -16.57 7.44 13.69
N ASN A 112 -16.80 6.15 13.40
CA ASN A 112 -18.08 5.65 12.89
C ASN A 112 -19.08 5.38 14.03
N PRO A 113 -20.18 6.16 14.16
CA PRO A 113 -21.13 6.02 15.26
C PRO A 113 -21.81 4.66 15.36
N LEU A 114 -21.90 3.90 14.26
CA LEU A 114 -22.55 2.59 14.24
C LEU A 114 -21.73 1.50 14.92
N ILE A 115 -20.40 1.66 14.97
CA ILE A 115 -19.47 0.63 15.44
C ILE A 115 -18.43 1.16 16.43
N SER A 116 -18.47 2.45 16.79
CA SER A 116 -17.53 3.05 17.74
C SER A 116 -17.60 2.39 19.12
N GLY A 117 -18.79 1.96 19.54
CA GLY A 117 -19.01 1.23 20.80
C GLY A 117 -18.27 -0.11 20.83
N ILE A 118 -18.44 -0.95 19.81
CA ILE A 118 -17.74 -2.25 19.73
C ILE A 118 -16.23 -2.06 19.60
N SER A 119 -15.80 -1.06 18.82
CA SER A 119 -14.38 -0.72 18.64
C SER A 119 -13.73 -0.27 19.94
N THR A 120 -14.42 0.56 20.72
CA THR A 120 -13.97 1.01 22.04
C THR A 120 -13.86 -0.15 23.03
N ASN A 121 -14.88 -1.01 23.09
CA ASN A 121 -14.88 -2.18 23.98
C ASN A 121 -13.75 -3.16 23.63
N PHE A 122 -13.58 -3.45 22.34
CA PHE A 122 -12.49 -4.30 21.84
C PHE A 122 -11.14 -3.68 22.20
N TRP A 123 -10.94 -2.39 21.92
CA TRP A 123 -9.70 -1.69 22.23
C TRP A 123 -9.38 -1.73 23.72
N GLN A 124 -10.32 -1.35 24.59
CA GLN A 124 -10.11 -1.35 26.05
C GLN A 124 -9.75 -2.74 26.59
N ARG A 125 -10.35 -3.80 26.04
CA ARG A 125 -10.09 -5.18 26.46
C ARG A 125 -8.73 -5.69 26.00
N PHE A 126 -8.43 -5.53 24.71
CA PHE A 126 -7.30 -6.21 24.08
C PHE A 126 -6.03 -5.35 24.05
N PHE A 127 -6.13 -4.02 24.01
CA PHE A 127 -4.96 -3.14 24.08
C PHE A 127 -4.21 -3.30 25.41
N ASN A 128 -4.95 -3.41 26.52
CA ASN A 128 -4.38 -3.63 27.86
C ASN A 128 -3.90 -5.07 28.10
N SER A 129 -4.19 -6.00 27.18
CA SER A 129 -3.85 -7.42 27.31
C SER A 129 -3.54 -8.02 25.95
N GLN A 130 -2.61 -7.42 25.21
CA GLN A 130 -2.32 -7.79 23.82
C GLN A 130 -1.89 -9.25 23.63
N LYS A 131 -1.35 -9.90 24.67
CA LYS A 131 -1.08 -11.35 24.64
C LYS A 131 -2.33 -12.18 24.36
N ASP A 132 -3.51 -11.70 24.76
CA ASP A 132 -4.78 -12.40 24.57
C ASP A 132 -5.25 -12.33 23.11
N LEU A 133 -4.86 -11.31 22.33
CA LEU A 133 -5.14 -11.25 20.88
C LEU A 133 -4.64 -12.51 20.16
N ARG A 134 -3.50 -13.04 20.63
CA ARG A 134 -2.77 -14.16 20.02
C ARG A 134 -3.11 -15.52 20.64
N LYS A 135 -4.03 -15.58 21.60
CA LYS A 135 -4.47 -16.86 22.17
C LYS A 135 -5.45 -17.57 21.24
N ASP A 136 -5.30 -18.89 21.16
CA ASP A 136 -6.24 -19.76 20.45
C ASP A 136 -7.58 -19.89 21.18
N THR A 137 -7.58 -19.72 22.51
CA THR A 137 -8.77 -19.85 23.35
C THR A 137 -8.88 -18.68 24.32
N LEU A 138 -10.05 -18.07 24.35
CA LEU A 138 -10.44 -16.99 25.26
C LEU A 138 -11.66 -17.41 26.08
N SER A 139 -12.09 -16.56 27.01
CA SER A 139 -13.42 -16.72 27.62
C SER A 139 -14.51 -16.53 26.56
N ASP A 140 -15.69 -17.14 26.74
CA ASP A 140 -16.79 -17.03 25.77
C ASP A 140 -17.15 -15.57 25.45
N SER A 141 -17.14 -14.68 26.46
CA SER A 141 -17.42 -13.26 26.27
C SER A 141 -16.33 -12.52 25.49
N ASP A 142 -15.06 -12.84 25.76
CA ASP A 142 -13.93 -12.22 25.04
C ASP A 142 -13.87 -12.72 23.59
N GLU A 143 -14.17 -13.99 23.35
CA GLU A 143 -14.22 -14.56 22.01
C GLU A 143 -15.37 -13.96 21.20
N ALA A 144 -16.55 -13.82 21.81
CA ALA A 144 -17.69 -13.15 21.19
C ALA A 144 -17.34 -11.72 20.80
N LEU A 145 -16.71 -10.95 21.70
CA LEU A 145 -16.24 -9.58 21.40
C LEU A 145 -15.23 -9.56 20.26
N ARG A 146 -14.28 -10.50 20.23
CA ARG A 146 -13.24 -10.59 19.19
C ARG A 146 -13.85 -10.92 17.82
N ILE A 147 -14.80 -11.85 17.76
CA ILE A 147 -15.51 -12.22 16.53
C ILE A 147 -16.39 -11.07 16.04
N GLU A 148 -17.16 -10.46 16.93
CA GLU A 148 -18.06 -9.35 16.57
C GLU A 148 -17.29 -8.15 16.05
N PHE A 149 -16.20 -7.75 16.73
CA PHE A 149 -15.33 -6.68 16.25
C PHE A 149 -14.82 -6.96 14.83
N MET A 150 -14.36 -8.18 14.58
CA MET A 150 -13.83 -8.57 13.27
C MET A 150 -14.91 -8.54 12.17
N ALA A 151 -16.10 -9.06 12.47
CA ALA A 151 -17.24 -9.04 11.56
C ALA A 151 -17.65 -7.59 11.21
N GLN A 152 -17.73 -6.71 12.22
CA GLN A 152 -18.06 -5.31 12.02
C GLN A 152 -16.99 -4.58 11.21
N TRP A 153 -15.70 -4.82 11.50
CA TRP A 153 -14.61 -4.24 10.72
C TRP A 153 -14.67 -4.68 9.26
N ASN A 154 -14.80 -5.98 8.97
CA ASN A 154 -14.94 -6.47 7.59
C ASN A 154 -16.18 -5.86 6.89
N THR A 155 -17.29 -5.69 7.60
CA THR A 155 -18.51 -5.07 7.05
C THR A 155 -18.28 -3.61 6.62
N GLN A 156 -17.42 -2.87 7.32
CA GLN A 156 -17.08 -1.49 6.92
C GLN A 156 -16.16 -1.42 5.70
N ARG A 157 -15.48 -2.51 5.34
CA ARG A 157 -14.58 -2.58 4.18
C ARG A 157 -15.37 -2.81 2.90
N THR A 158 -16.22 -1.86 2.52
CA THR A 158 -17.20 -1.98 1.42
C THR A 158 -16.61 -2.09 0.02
N GLN A 159 -15.29 -1.90 -0.12
CA GLN A 159 -14.58 -1.99 -1.39
C GLN A 159 -13.51 -3.08 -1.34
N ALA A 160 -13.39 -3.83 -2.43
CA ALA A 160 -12.38 -4.85 -2.68
C ALA A 160 -11.02 -4.23 -3.03
N ARG A 161 -10.57 -3.23 -2.25
CA ARG A 161 -9.33 -2.49 -2.54
C ARG A 161 -8.11 -3.42 -2.45
N PRO A 162 -7.14 -3.31 -3.37
CA PRO A 162 -5.84 -3.97 -3.20
C PRO A 162 -5.23 -3.63 -1.85
N LEU A 163 -4.69 -4.65 -1.19
CA LEU A 163 -4.19 -4.52 0.16
C LEU A 163 -2.66 -4.48 0.15
N PHE A 164 -2.07 -3.30 0.40
CA PHE A 164 -0.65 -3.15 0.75
C PHE A 164 -0.20 -4.16 1.84
N ALA A 165 0.93 -4.82 1.61
CA ALA A 165 1.65 -5.64 2.57
C ALA A 165 3.17 -5.64 2.30
N THR A 166 3.93 -6.09 3.28
CA THR A 166 5.38 -6.40 3.23
C THR A 166 5.61 -7.79 3.81
N PHE A 167 6.82 -8.35 3.75
CA PHE A 167 7.14 -9.60 4.44
C PHE A 167 7.65 -9.36 5.87
N LEU A 168 7.36 -10.30 6.76
CA LEU A 168 7.93 -10.31 8.12
C LEU A 168 9.45 -10.51 8.12
N ASN A 169 10.00 -11.20 7.13
CA ASN A 169 11.44 -11.45 7.02
C ASN A 169 12.25 -10.16 6.85
N ASP A 170 11.70 -9.14 6.19
CA ASP A 170 12.32 -7.81 6.06
C ASP A 170 12.36 -7.04 7.39
N PHE A 171 11.68 -7.55 8.41
CA PHE A 171 11.67 -7.07 9.79
C PHE A 171 12.28 -8.10 10.75
N GLY A 172 13.22 -8.91 10.25
CA GLY A 172 14.00 -9.87 11.04
C GLY A 172 13.34 -11.23 11.25
N GLY A 173 12.13 -11.47 10.73
CA GLY A 173 11.46 -12.77 10.81
C GLY A 173 10.83 -13.10 12.17
N ASP A 174 11.13 -12.32 13.23
CA ASP A 174 10.62 -12.54 14.59
C ASP A 174 9.49 -11.56 14.93
N LEU A 175 8.25 -12.02 14.76
CA LEU A 175 7.07 -11.25 15.14
C LEU A 175 7.02 -10.92 16.64
N ALA A 176 7.53 -11.79 17.51
CA ALA A 176 7.51 -11.57 18.95
C ALA A 176 8.52 -10.51 19.39
N GLY A 177 9.67 -10.45 18.70
CA GLY A 177 10.65 -9.37 18.79
C GLY A 177 10.06 -8.06 18.30
N LEU A 178 9.56 -8.03 17.06
CA LEU A 178 8.98 -6.83 16.43
C LEU A 178 7.93 -6.16 17.32
N ILE A 179 6.99 -6.92 17.91
CA ILE A 179 5.92 -6.36 18.74
C ILE A 179 6.43 -5.72 20.05
N LYS A 180 7.65 -6.04 20.49
CA LYS A 180 8.27 -5.41 21.68
C LYS A 180 8.97 -4.11 21.37
N ASP A 181 9.31 -3.87 20.10
CA ASP A 181 9.88 -2.61 19.63
C ASP A 181 8.78 -1.56 19.40
N ASP A 182 9.17 -0.36 19.00
CA ASP A 182 8.25 0.70 18.56
C ASP A 182 7.72 0.41 17.14
N TRP A 183 7.10 -0.76 16.97
CA TRP A 183 6.60 -1.25 15.69
C TRP A 183 5.62 -0.30 14.99
N PRO A 184 4.74 0.50 15.65
CA PRO A 184 3.84 1.38 14.94
C PRO A 184 4.59 2.43 14.12
N HIS A 185 5.58 3.09 14.74
CA HIS A 185 6.39 4.11 14.07
C HIS A 185 7.40 3.49 13.10
N LEU A 186 8.04 2.38 13.50
CA LEU A 186 8.96 1.64 12.63
C LEU A 186 8.27 1.20 11.33
N LEU A 187 7.08 0.57 11.42
CA LEU A 187 6.33 0.15 10.24
C LEU A 187 5.81 1.35 9.45
N ARG A 188 5.32 2.42 10.09
CA ARG A 188 4.94 3.63 9.36
C ARG A 188 6.09 4.15 8.49
N ASP A 189 7.27 4.29 9.08
CA ASP A 189 8.43 4.89 8.40
C ASP A 189 8.96 3.97 7.30
N ARG A 190 9.12 2.68 7.61
CA ARG A 190 9.63 1.69 6.67
C ARG A 190 8.66 1.37 5.54
N LEU A 191 7.36 1.63 5.71
CA LEU A 191 6.33 1.39 4.70
C LEU A 191 5.93 2.67 3.94
N GLY A 192 6.63 3.79 4.13
CA GLY A 192 6.39 5.00 3.34
C GLY A 192 5.02 5.63 3.56
N LEU A 193 4.43 5.46 4.75
CA LEU A 193 3.07 5.93 5.05
C LEU A 193 3.06 7.42 5.40
N THR A 194 3.40 8.28 4.44
CA THR A 194 3.52 9.75 4.58
C THR A 194 2.24 10.46 5.01
N HIS A 195 1.11 9.78 4.89
CA HIS A 195 -0.19 10.31 5.27
C HIS A 195 -0.53 10.04 6.75
N TRP A 196 0.30 9.27 7.49
CA TRP A 196 0.05 8.84 8.87
C TRP A 196 1.10 9.34 9.85
N PRO A 197 0.63 9.69 11.05
CA PRO A 197 -0.12 10.90 11.30
C PRO A 197 0.77 12.11 11.00
N SER A 198 0.24 13.07 10.27
CA SER A 198 0.95 14.29 9.91
C SER A 198 0.89 15.37 11.01
N SER A 199 0.41 15.05 12.22
CA SER A 199 0.39 15.99 13.35
C SER A 199 0.43 15.30 14.72
N SER A 200 1.14 15.89 15.68
CA SER A 200 1.29 15.37 17.06
C SER A 200 0.01 15.38 17.91
N ASN A 201 -1.07 16.02 17.45
CA ASN A 201 -2.24 16.32 18.28
C ASN A 201 -3.30 15.21 18.28
N GLN A 202 -3.16 14.19 17.44
CA GLN A 202 -4.11 13.08 17.37
C GLN A 202 -3.37 11.76 17.13
N ALA A 203 -3.24 10.96 18.20
CA ALA A 203 -2.69 9.61 18.07
C ALA A 203 -3.60 8.74 17.19
N LEU A 204 -3.01 8.08 16.19
CA LEU A 204 -3.71 7.20 15.27
C LEU A 204 -3.71 5.76 15.83
N PRO A 205 -4.88 5.19 16.21
CA PRO A 205 -4.94 3.80 16.60
C PRO A 205 -4.69 2.90 15.39
N VAL A 206 -3.78 1.95 15.54
CA VAL A 206 -3.37 1.02 14.47
C VAL A 206 -3.36 -0.43 14.95
N ALA A 207 -3.53 -1.35 14.01
CA ALA A 207 -3.37 -2.78 14.20
C ALA A 207 -2.23 -3.32 13.35
N LEU A 208 -1.39 -4.16 13.96
CA LEU A 208 -0.46 -5.02 13.22
C LEU A 208 -1.21 -6.27 12.76
N MET A 209 -1.38 -6.39 11.45
CA MET A 209 -1.94 -7.58 10.82
C MET A 209 -0.81 -8.49 10.34
N CYS A 210 -0.96 -9.79 10.56
CA CYS A 210 -0.07 -10.79 10.00
C CYS A 210 -0.84 -12.04 9.55
N TYR A 211 -0.65 -12.40 8.29
CA TYR A 211 -1.31 -13.50 7.59
C TYR A 211 -0.34 -14.07 6.56
N THR A 212 -0.71 -15.18 5.92
CA THR A 212 0.15 -15.89 4.98
C THR A 212 -0.19 -15.58 3.53
N LEU A 213 0.74 -15.84 2.62
CA LEU A 213 0.44 -15.84 1.18
C LEU A 213 -0.68 -16.87 0.87
N ASP A 214 -0.71 -18.01 1.55
CA ASP A 214 -1.75 -19.01 1.33
C ASP A 214 -3.15 -18.52 1.71
N ASP A 215 -3.27 -17.69 2.76
CA ASP A 215 -4.55 -17.05 3.10
C ASP A 215 -5.06 -16.18 1.93
N VAL A 216 -4.15 -15.49 1.23
CA VAL A 216 -4.48 -14.65 0.05
C VAL A 216 -4.81 -15.51 -1.17
N ARG A 217 -4.07 -16.58 -1.43
CA ARG A 217 -4.35 -17.55 -2.51
C ARG A 217 -5.72 -18.19 -2.32
N GLN A 218 -6.01 -18.62 -1.09
CA GLN A 218 -7.29 -19.19 -0.72
C GLN A 218 -8.42 -18.17 -0.92
N ALA A 219 -8.23 -16.92 -0.45
CA ALA A 219 -9.21 -15.86 -0.66
C ALA A 219 -9.52 -15.63 -2.14
N ARG A 220 -8.51 -15.57 -3.01
CA ARG A 220 -8.71 -15.47 -4.46
C ARG A 220 -9.43 -16.70 -5.02
N SER A 221 -9.01 -17.90 -4.65
CA SER A 221 -9.60 -19.14 -5.15
C SER A 221 -11.06 -19.32 -4.75
N MET A 222 -11.45 -18.77 -3.59
CA MET A 222 -12.83 -18.82 -3.10
C MET A 222 -13.67 -17.62 -3.59
N ALA A 223 -13.05 -16.61 -4.17
CA ALA A 223 -13.75 -15.42 -4.62
C ALA A 223 -14.72 -15.74 -5.75
N THR A 224 -15.95 -15.24 -5.63
CA THR A 224 -16.96 -15.29 -6.70
C THR A 224 -16.78 -14.17 -7.73
N LYS A 225 -15.86 -13.23 -7.47
CA LYS A 225 -15.52 -12.12 -8.37
C LYS A 225 -14.84 -12.65 -9.63
N LYS A 226 -15.34 -12.22 -10.79
CA LYS A 226 -14.82 -12.62 -12.10
C LYS A 226 -13.55 -11.83 -12.43
N GLY A 227 -12.62 -12.52 -13.10
CA GLY A 227 -11.48 -11.90 -13.79
C GLY A 227 -10.18 -11.80 -12.99
N ALA A 228 -10.17 -12.06 -11.68
CA ALA A 228 -8.91 -12.14 -10.94
C ALA A 228 -8.10 -13.38 -11.36
N VAL A 229 -6.88 -13.16 -11.81
CA VAL A 229 -5.93 -14.20 -12.23
C VAL A 229 -4.67 -14.24 -11.39
N ALA A 230 -4.45 -13.25 -10.51
CA ALA A 230 -3.33 -13.18 -9.60
C ALA A 230 -3.78 -12.86 -8.16
N SER A 231 -3.07 -13.43 -7.19
CA SER A 231 -3.21 -13.18 -5.76
C SER A 231 -2.32 -12.04 -5.29
N PHE A 232 -1.23 -11.76 -6.02
CA PHE A 232 -0.23 -10.79 -5.65
C PHE A 232 0.22 -9.99 -6.86
N THR A 233 0.48 -8.72 -6.65
CA THR A 233 1.08 -7.84 -7.65
C THR A 233 1.98 -6.85 -6.96
N ARG A 234 3.04 -6.42 -7.63
CA ARG A 234 3.69 -5.16 -7.23
C ARG A 234 2.73 -4.00 -7.50
N PRO A 235 2.74 -2.94 -6.68
CA PRO A 235 1.99 -1.74 -6.99
C PRO A 235 2.53 -1.06 -8.25
N THR A 236 1.63 -0.40 -8.98
CA THR A 236 1.96 0.48 -10.09
C THR A 236 1.38 1.87 -9.86
N VAL A 237 1.79 2.84 -10.69
CA VAL A 237 1.18 4.19 -10.71
C VAL A 237 -0.34 4.20 -10.93
N LEU A 238 -0.94 3.08 -11.35
CA LEU A 238 -2.38 2.96 -11.61
C LEU A 238 -3.15 2.23 -10.50
N ASP A 239 -2.51 1.88 -9.38
CA ASP A 239 -3.13 1.13 -8.29
C ASP A 239 -3.37 1.95 -7.01
N ALA A 240 -2.90 3.20 -6.97
CA ALA A 240 -3.08 4.13 -5.85
C ALA A 240 -3.10 5.58 -6.34
N GLU A 241 -3.50 6.52 -5.48
CA GLU A 241 -3.51 7.95 -5.81
C GLU A 241 -2.11 8.47 -6.18
N MET A 242 -2.07 9.49 -7.04
CA MET A 242 -0.83 10.19 -7.40
C MET A 242 -0.11 10.71 -6.14
N SER A 243 1.05 10.13 -5.85
CA SER A 243 1.86 10.42 -4.67
C SER A 243 3.30 10.72 -5.07
N ALA A 244 3.88 11.73 -4.43
CA ALA A 244 5.31 12.03 -4.53
C ALA A 244 6.19 10.99 -3.82
N ALA A 245 5.63 10.29 -2.82
CA ALA A 245 6.32 9.28 -2.03
C ALA A 245 6.27 7.88 -2.65
N PHE A 246 5.44 7.68 -3.67
CA PHE A 246 5.51 6.48 -4.50
C PHE A 246 6.70 6.60 -5.45
N ILE A 247 7.47 5.52 -5.63
CA ILE A 247 8.48 5.40 -6.69
C ILE A 247 8.26 4.02 -7.32
N PRO A 248 8.06 3.92 -8.65
CA PRO A 248 7.94 2.62 -9.28
C PRO A 248 9.24 1.83 -9.08
N ALA A 249 9.16 0.50 -9.08
CA ALA A 249 10.37 -0.33 -9.05
C ALA A 249 10.85 -0.67 -10.47
N PRO A 250 12.15 -0.83 -10.71
CA PRO A 250 12.65 -1.34 -11.99
C PRO A 250 12.11 -2.76 -12.24
N LEU A 251 11.73 -3.09 -13.48
CA LEU A 251 11.42 -4.47 -13.84
C LEU A 251 12.71 -5.30 -13.88
N GLN A 252 12.86 -6.22 -12.94
CA GLN A 252 13.98 -7.16 -12.94
C GLN A 252 13.64 -8.43 -13.74
N PRO A 253 14.62 -9.04 -14.42
CA PRO A 253 14.43 -10.34 -15.08
C PRO A 253 13.90 -11.39 -14.10
N GLY A 254 12.97 -12.25 -14.55
CA GLY A 254 12.45 -13.36 -13.75
C GLY A 254 11.14 -13.10 -12.99
N GLY A 255 10.60 -11.87 -13.02
CA GLY A 255 9.30 -11.59 -12.38
C GLY A 255 9.32 -11.55 -10.85
N GLU A 256 10.50 -11.44 -10.26
CA GLU A 256 10.74 -11.39 -8.80
C GLU A 256 10.87 -9.95 -8.27
N SER A 257 10.47 -8.96 -9.08
CA SER A 257 10.54 -7.55 -8.70
C SER A 257 9.29 -7.15 -7.91
N TYR A 258 9.47 -6.91 -6.62
CA TYR A 258 8.47 -6.26 -5.76
C TYR A 258 8.45 -4.74 -6.01
N GLY A 259 7.47 -4.05 -5.43
CA GLY A 259 7.60 -2.61 -5.18
C GLY A 259 8.63 -2.34 -4.07
N TYR A 260 9.02 -1.08 -3.90
CA TYR A 260 9.89 -0.66 -2.80
C TYR A 260 9.35 0.62 -2.19
N THR A 261 9.17 0.63 -0.88
CA THR A 261 8.64 1.79 -0.17
C THR A 261 9.72 2.86 0.02
N LEU A 262 9.29 4.11 0.03
CA LEU A 262 10.14 5.21 0.47
C LEU A 262 10.33 5.13 1.99
N ASP A 263 11.57 5.02 2.46
CA ASP A 263 11.86 5.06 3.89
C ASP A 263 11.71 6.50 4.42
N LEU A 264 10.85 6.71 5.41
CA LEU A 264 10.58 8.02 6.00
C LEU A 264 11.53 8.38 7.15
N ALA A 265 12.40 7.46 7.55
CA ALA A 265 13.52 7.83 8.39
C ALA A 265 14.44 8.76 7.57
N ASN A 266 14.65 9.99 8.05
CA ASN A 266 15.41 11.03 7.34
C ASN A 266 16.90 10.69 7.29
N HIS A 267 17.26 9.76 6.41
CA HIS A 267 18.62 9.34 6.15
C HIS A 267 19.30 10.32 5.21
N SER A 268 20.53 10.72 5.55
CA SER A 268 21.39 11.52 4.67
C SER A 268 22.02 10.70 3.53
N ALA A 269 21.89 9.37 3.58
CA ALA A 269 22.44 8.44 2.61
C ALA A 269 21.36 7.56 1.98
N VAL A 270 21.72 6.91 0.87
CA VAL A 270 20.89 5.87 0.24
C VAL A 270 20.71 4.71 1.23
N PRO A 271 19.49 4.21 1.47
CA PRO A 271 19.25 3.05 2.34
C PRO A 271 20.07 1.83 1.91
N GLU A 272 20.58 1.07 2.88
CA GLU A 272 21.29 -0.18 2.60
C GLU A 272 20.34 -1.29 2.10
N THR A 273 19.10 -1.24 2.57
CA THR A 273 18.03 -2.19 2.22
C THR A 273 16.76 -1.43 1.92
N PHE A 274 16.02 -1.86 0.90
CA PHE A 274 14.69 -1.36 0.59
C PHE A 274 13.64 -2.32 1.12
N THR A 275 12.61 -1.80 1.79
CA THR A 275 11.49 -2.63 2.23
C THR A 275 10.63 -2.99 1.01
N PRO A 276 10.41 -4.28 0.72
CA PRO A 276 9.58 -4.69 -0.40
C PRO A 276 8.11 -4.39 -0.12
N GLU A 277 7.40 -4.05 -1.19
CA GLU A 277 5.97 -3.79 -1.19
C GLU A 277 5.25 -4.69 -2.19
N LEU A 278 4.12 -5.26 -1.76
CA LEU A 278 3.18 -5.94 -2.63
C LEU A 278 1.75 -5.57 -2.29
N LEU A 279 0.88 -5.66 -3.29
CA LEU A 279 -0.57 -5.60 -3.14
C LEU A 279 -1.10 -7.03 -3.15
N THR A 280 -1.92 -7.37 -2.15
CA THR A 280 -2.56 -8.68 -2.02
C THR A 280 -4.02 -8.61 -2.41
N PHE A 281 -4.51 -9.69 -3.04
CA PHE A 281 -5.93 -9.89 -3.26
C PHE A 281 -6.69 -9.72 -1.93
N PRO A 282 -7.88 -9.08 -1.93
CA PRO A 282 -8.59 -8.78 -0.69
C PRO A 282 -8.89 -10.05 0.11
N ILE A 283 -8.54 -10.04 1.40
CA ILE A 283 -8.91 -11.09 2.35
C ILE A 283 -9.92 -10.56 3.36
N GLU A 284 -10.84 -11.43 3.75
CA GLU A 284 -11.65 -11.22 4.94
C GLU A 284 -10.77 -11.45 6.17
N TYR A 285 -10.70 -10.46 7.05
CA TYR A 285 -9.87 -10.60 8.24
C TYR A 285 -10.49 -11.59 9.22
N GLN A 286 -9.63 -12.35 9.86
CA GLN A 286 -9.99 -13.30 10.91
C GLN A 286 -9.34 -12.83 12.21
N PRO A 287 -9.91 -13.18 13.38
CA PRO A 287 -9.32 -12.88 14.68
C PRO A 287 -7.82 -13.17 14.77
N ARG A 288 -7.38 -14.30 14.21
CA ARG A 288 -5.96 -14.72 14.20
C ARG A 288 -5.04 -13.78 13.43
N HIS A 289 -5.54 -12.91 12.56
CA HIS A 289 -4.70 -12.00 11.77
C HIS A 289 -4.20 -10.80 12.60
N ILE A 290 -4.94 -10.36 13.63
CA ILE A 290 -4.50 -9.24 14.49
C ILE A 290 -3.43 -9.75 15.45
N LYS A 291 -2.24 -9.14 15.43
CA LYS A 291 -1.11 -9.55 16.28
C LYS A 291 -0.79 -8.56 17.39
N ALA A 292 -1.01 -7.28 17.15
CA ALA A 292 -0.78 -6.21 18.12
C ALA A 292 -1.66 -5.00 17.82
N LEU A 293 -1.89 -4.18 18.84
CA LEU A 293 -2.58 -2.89 18.77
C LEU A 293 -1.64 -1.80 19.26
N GLY A 294 -1.61 -0.66 18.60
CA GLY A 294 -0.63 0.38 18.87
C GLY A 294 -1.16 1.76 18.52
N PHE A 295 -0.40 2.78 18.88
CA PHE A 295 -0.65 4.13 18.42
C PHE A 295 0.54 4.61 17.62
N ILE A 296 0.27 5.26 16.50
CA ILE A 296 1.24 6.18 15.92
C ILE A 296 0.91 7.56 16.47
N SER A 297 1.81 8.16 17.22
CA SER A 297 1.56 9.37 18.01
C SER A 297 2.53 10.51 17.72
N SER A 298 3.58 10.24 16.96
CA SER A 298 4.55 11.24 16.51
C SER A 298 4.50 11.39 15.01
N GLU A 299 5.03 12.50 14.50
CA GLU A 299 5.23 12.73 13.08
C GLU A 299 6.42 11.90 12.55
N HIS A 300 6.50 11.68 11.24
CA HIS A 300 7.71 11.14 10.59
C HIS A 300 8.70 12.26 10.29
N ALA A 301 9.95 11.91 9.99
CA ALA A 301 11.01 12.90 9.84
C ALA A 301 10.94 13.74 8.55
N LEU A 302 10.23 13.28 7.52
CA LEU A 302 10.10 13.97 6.22
C LEU A 302 8.88 14.88 6.14
N LEU A 303 8.86 15.98 6.91
CA LEU A 303 7.68 16.87 7.03
C LEU A 303 7.47 17.83 5.86
N GLU A 304 8.56 18.20 5.18
CA GLU A 304 8.56 19.21 4.11
C GLU A 304 8.66 18.55 2.74
N ASP A 305 8.05 19.17 1.73
CA ASP A 305 8.10 18.69 0.32
C ASP A 305 9.54 18.50 -0.16
N GLU A 306 10.45 19.38 0.24
CA GLU A 306 11.88 19.30 -0.10
C GLU A 306 12.54 18.06 0.52
N ALA A 307 12.19 17.71 1.76
CA ALA A 307 12.73 16.53 2.43
C ALA A 307 12.25 15.23 1.75
N ILE A 308 10.99 15.20 1.31
CA ILE A 308 10.43 14.09 0.53
C ILE A 308 11.12 14.00 -0.84
N PHE A 309 11.33 15.12 -1.52
CA PHE A 309 12.03 15.19 -2.80
C PHE A 309 13.46 14.63 -2.70
N ASP A 310 14.19 15.06 -1.68
CA ASP A 310 15.54 14.61 -1.37
C ASP A 310 15.59 13.10 -1.08
N ALA A 311 14.68 12.61 -0.24
CA ALA A 311 14.59 11.19 0.09
C ALA A 311 14.24 10.35 -1.15
N ARG A 312 13.34 10.85 -2.00
CA ARG A 312 12.96 10.23 -3.27
C ARG A 312 14.15 10.12 -4.21
N ASN A 313 14.93 11.19 -4.37
CA ASN A 313 16.13 11.18 -5.21
C ASN A 313 17.15 10.14 -4.71
N ARG A 314 17.36 10.05 -3.38
CA ARG A 314 18.20 9.00 -2.79
C ARG A 314 17.63 7.59 -3.02
N HIS A 315 16.32 7.43 -2.93
CA HIS A 315 15.66 6.16 -3.21
C HIS A 315 15.90 5.72 -4.66
N VAL A 316 15.70 6.61 -5.64
CA VAL A 316 16.00 6.36 -7.06
C VAL A 316 17.46 5.99 -7.26
N GLN A 317 18.39 6.72 -6.65
CA GLN A 317 19.82 6.38 -6.71
C GLN A 317 20.13 4.99 -6.16
N GLY A 318 19.39 4.53 -5.15
CA GLY A 318 19.54 3.16 -4.63
C GLY A 318 18.96 2.11 -5.56
N LEU A 319 17.78 2.37 -6.14
CA LEU A 319 17.21 1.47 -7.15
C LEU A 319 18.12 1.35 -8.38
N GLN A 320 18.81 2.42 -8.77
CA GLN A 320 19.80 2.40 -9.86
C GLN A 320 21.03 1.53 -9.58
N LYS A 321 21.32 1.25 -8.30
CA LYS A 321 22.42 0.34 -7.90
C LYS A 321 22.01 -1.13 -7.95
N LEU A 322 20.73 -1.44 -8.14
CA LEU A 322 20.29 -2.82 -8.34
C LEU A 322 20.86 -3.35 -9.67
N SER A 323 21.14 -4.65 -9.70
CA SER A 323 21.78 -5.29 -10.87
C SER A 323 20.93 -5.10 -12.13
N GLY A 324 21.50 -4.45 -13.16
CA GLY A 324 20.83 -4.20 -14.44
C GLY A 324 19.84 -3.03 -14.42
N CYS A 325 19.85 -2.20 -13.38
CA CYS A 325 18.93 -1.07 -13.20
C CYS A 325 19.62 0.30 -13.28
N ASP A 326 20.84 0.38 -13.80
CA ASP A 326 21.66 1.60 -13.90
C ASP A 326 20.97 2.75 -14.67
N ARG A 327 20.01 2.41 -15.54
CA ARG A 327 19.22 3.36 -16.34
C ARG A 327 17.81 3.59 -15.80
N PHE A 328 17.47 3.05 -14.63
CA PHE A 328 16.14 3.18 -14.06
C PHE A 328 15.88 4.60 -13.56
N GLY A 329 14.76 5.19 -14.00
CA GLY A 329 14.35 6.53 -13.58
C GLY A 329 15.39 7.62 -13.83
N GLU A 330 15.20 8.78 -13.19
CA GLU A 330 16.19 9.86 -13.19
C GLU A 330 16.21 10.56 -11.82
N VAL A 331 17.38 11.04 -11.42
CA VAL A 331 17.50 11.93 -10.26
C VAL A 331 17.04 13.32 -10.72
N LEU A 332 16.01 13.85 -10.09
CA LEU A 332 15.46 15.15 -10.46
C LEU A 332 16.37 16.25 -9.90
N ALA A 333 16.74 17.22 -10.74
CA ALA A 333 17.61 18.34 -10.39
C ALA A 333 16.84 19.56 -9.89
#